data_AF-A0A9X8VKS4-F1
#
_entry.id   AF-A0A9X8VKS4-F1
#
_cell.length_a   1.000
_cell.length_b   1.000
_cell.length_c   1.000
_cell.angle_alpha   90.00
_cell.angle_beta   90.00
_cell.angle_gamma   90.00
#
_symmetry.space_group_name_H-M   'P 1'
#
loop_
_entity.id
_entity.type
_entity.pdbx_description
1 polymer ?
#
loop_
_entity_poly.entity_id
_entity_poly.type
_entity_poly.pdbx_seq_one_letter_code
_entity_poly.pdbx_strand_id
1 'polypeptide(L)'
;RLELQRQYQLLSERLAGLNRDRQRDALLLRDMHGQTLTIPLSQVRDAWYPNAMNTAEKLAHWGEQVKKFLTDSPREANTEGGVFPAIFGTVLMVILMSIVVMPFGVIAAVYLHEYAGNNLLTRVIRIAVVNLAG
;
A
#
# COMPACT_ATOMS: atom_id res chain seq x y z
N ARG A 1 29.01 24.85 -17.78
CA ARG A 1 28.11 23.84 -18.43
C ARG A 1 28.88 22.62 -18.97
N LEU A 2 30.04 22.80 -19.60
CA LEU A 2 30.91 21.70 -20.07
C LEU A 2 31.46 20.79 -18.96
N GLU A 3 31.80 21.34 -17.79
CA GLU A 3 32.27 20.54 -16.63
C GLU A 3 31.16 19.64 -16.07
N LEU A 4 29.92 20.16 -16.04
CA LEU A 4 28.74 19.41 -15.60
C LEU A 4 28.47 18.22 -16.53
N GLN A 5 28.69 18.38 -17.84
CA GLN A 5 28.56 17.30 -18.82
C GLN A 5 29.66 16.24 -18.67
N ARG A 6 30.90 16.64 -18.38
CA ARG A 6 31.99 15.68 -18.09
C ARG A 6 31.73 14.89 -16.81
N GLN A 7 31.23 15.54 -15.76
CA GLN A 7 30.82 14.85 -14.53
C GLN A 7 29.66 13.87 -14.79
N TYR A 8 28.69 14.26 -15.62
CA TYR A 8 27.60 13.37 -16.02
C TYR A 8 28.10 12.16 -16.80
N GLN A 9 29.03 12.37 -17.74
CA GLN A 9 29.64 11.30 -18.52
C GLN A 9 30.42 10.33 -17.64
N LEU A 10 31.29 10.84 -16.77
CA LEU A 10 32.05 10.02 -15.80
C LEU A 10 31.12 9.26 -14.85
N LEU A 11 30.04 9.89 -14.38
CA LEU A 11 29.07 9.25 -13.50
C LEU A 11 28.27 8.17 -14.24
N SER A 12 27.89 8.41 -15.50
CA SER A 12 27.18 7.44 -16.32
C SER A 12 28.03 6.21 -16.67
N GLU A 13 29.33 6.39 -16.93
CA GLU A 13 30.26 5.28 -17.14
C GLU A 13 30.46 4.47 -15.87
N ARG A 14 30.57 5.13 -14.71
CA ARG A 14 30.69 4.46 -13.42
C ARG A 14 29.42 3.66 -13.09
N LEU A 15 28.24 4.21 -13.38
CA LEU A 15 26.97 3.51 -13.25
C LEU A 15 26.86 2.31 -14.21
N ALA A 16 27.31 2.45 -15.46
CA ALA A 16 27.32 1.37 -16.43
C ALA A 16 28.26 0.22 -16.00
N GLY A 17 29.42 0.53 -15.41
CA GLY A 17 30.33 -0.45 -14.83
C GLY A 17 29.72 -1.17 -13.62
N LEU A 18 29.18 -0.41 -12.66
CA LEU A 18 28.52 -0.96 -11.46
C LEU A 18 27.30 -1.84 -11.78
N ASN A 19 26.51 -1.47 -12.80
CA ASN A 19 25.38 -2.29 -13.25
C ASN A 19 25.84 -3.58 -13.95
N ARG A 20 26.96 -3.57 -14.70
CA ARG A 20 27.56 -4.79 -15.26
C ARG A 20 28.09 -5.72 -14.18
N ASP A 21 28.71 -5.18 -13.12
CA ASP A 21 29.23 -5.99 -12.01
C ASP A 21 28.09 -6.63 -11.21
N ARG A 22 26.96 -5.93 -10.98
CA ARG A 22 25.77 -6.52 -10.34
C ARG A 22 25.10 -7.62 -11.16
N GLN A 23 25.21 -7.61 -12.49
CA GLN A 23 24.58 -8.61 -13.36
C GLN A 23 25.38 -9.92 -13.47
N ARG A 24 26.64 -9.97 -13.00
CA ARG A 24 27.48 -11.19 -13.04
C ARG A 24 27.14 -12.21 -11.97
N ASP A 25 26.45 -11.78 -10.93
CA ASP A 25 26.11 -12.59 -9.78
C ASP A 25 24.77 -13.30 -10.06
N ALA A 26 24.85 -14.52 -10.60
CA ALA A 26 23.70 -15.37 -10.87
C ALA A 26 23.88 -16.73 -10.18
N LEU A 27 22.83 -17.20 -9.51
CA LEU A 27 22.79 -18.54 -8.94
C LEU A 27 22.52 -19.54 -10.06
N LEU A 28 23.49 -20.42 -10.31
CA LEU A 28 23.34 -21.58 -11.18
C LEU A 28 22.76 -22.73 -10.35
N LEU A 29 21.44 -22.90 -10.37
CA LEU A 29 20.78 -24.01 -9.70
C LEU A 29 20.62 -25.15 -10.69
N ARG A 30 21.09 -26.35 -10.34
CA ARG A 30 20.87 -27.55 -11.13
C ARG A 30 19.69 -28.31 -10.56
N ASP A 31 18.60 -28.40 -11.31
CA ASP A 31 17.42 -29.20 -10.95
C ASP A 31 17.76 -30.71 -10.94
N MET A 32 16.95 -31.53 -10.28
CA MET A 32 17.12 -32.98 -10.17
C MET A 32 17.12 -33.71 -11.52
N HIS A 33 16.56 -33.07 -12.56
CA HIS A 33 16.59 -33.51 -13.95
C HIS A 33 17.85 -33.08 -14.71
N GLY A 34 18.81 -32.45 -14.03
CA GLY A 34 20.09 -32.01 -14.59
C GLY A 34 20.05 -30.67 -15.34
N GLN A 35 18.91 -29.97 -15.37
CA GLN A 35 18.75 -28.67 -16.03
C GLN A 35 19.30 -27.54 -15.15
N THR A 36 20.11 -26.64 -15.74
CA THR A 36 20.69 -25.50 -15.01
C THR A 36 19.77 -24.28 -15.13
N LEU A 37 19.03 -23.97 -14.07
CA LEU A 37 18.26 -22.75 -13.92
C LEU A 37 19.19 -21.63 -13.43
N THR A 38 19.32 -20.57 -14.22
CA THR A 38 20.13 -19.39 -13.84
C THR A 38 19.20 -18.35 -13.24
N ILE A 39 19.25 -18.16 -11.92
CA ILE A 39 18.47 -17.13 -11.20
C ILE A 39 19.39 -15.93 -10.94
N PRO A 40 19.14 -14.76 -11.54
CA PRO A 40 19.91 -13.55 -11.24
C PRO A 40 19.80 -13.17 -9.76
N LEU A 41 20.91 -12.92 -9.06
CA LEU A 41 20.90 -12.56 -7.63
C LEU A 41 20.17 -11.23 -7.37
N SER A 42 19.97 -10.40 -8.40
CA SER A 42 19.11 -9.22 -8.34
C SER A 42 17.64 -9.51 -8.07
N GLN A 43 17.18 -10.75 -8.25
CA GLN A 43 15.78 -11.16 -8.04
C GLN A 43 15.57 -11.91 -6.71
N VAL A 44 16.66 -12.23 -5.99
CA VAL A 44 16.59 -12.93 -4.70
C VAL A 44 16.51 -11.88 -3.60
N ARG A 45 15.29 -11.49 -3.24
CA ARG A 45 15.03 -10.47 -2.21
C ARG A 45 15.30 -10.97 -0.80
N ASP A 46 14.89 -12.20 -0.49
CA ASP A 46 15.15 -12.86 0.80
C ASP A 46 15.20 -14.39 0.60
N ALA A 47 16.20 -15.05 1.19
CA ALA A 47 16.26 -16.50 1.26
C ALA A 47 15.95 -16.95 2.69
N TRP A 48 14.86 -17.70 2.86
CA TRP A 48 14.50 -18.29 4.15
C TRP A 48 14.57 -19.81 4.05
N TYR A 49 15.05 -20.46 5.12
CA TYR A 49 15.21 -21.92 5.21
C TYR A 49 14.16 -22.51 6.16
N PRO A 50 12.88 -22.62 5.75
CA PRO A 50 11.81 -23.11 6.62
C PRO A 50 12.00 -24.53 7.15
N ASN A 51 12.87 -25.31 6.50
CA ASN A 51 13.18 -26.69 6.91
C ASN A 51 14.14 -26.76 8.10
N ALA A 52 14.85 -25.68 8.42
CA ALA A 52 15.72 -25.58 9.59
C ALA A 52 15.00 -24.99 10.82
N MET A 53 13.77 -24.48 10.65
CA MET A 53 13.02 -23.78 11.70
C MET A 53 12.11 -24.75 12.47
N ASN A 54 12.17 -24.69 13.80
CA ASN A 54 11.19 -25.34 14.67
C ASN A 54 9.82 -24.63 14.55
N THR A 55 8.73 -25.29 14.97
CA THR A 55 7.36 -24.76 14.85
C THR A 55 7.16 -23.43 15.56
N ALA A 56 7.81 -23.21 16.71
CA ALA A 56 7.79 -21.94 17.44
C ALA A 56 8.52 -20.81 16.67
N GLU A 57 9.65 -21.12 16.03
CA GLU A 57 10.42 -20.15 15.24
C GLU A 57 9.66 -19.74 13.98
N LYS A 58 8.93 -20.67 13.36
CA LYS A 58 8.01 -20.37 12.26
C LYS A 58 6.92 -19.40 12.68
N LEU A 59 6.36 -19.58 13.88
CA LEU A 59 5.30 -18.72 14.40
C LEU A 59 5.83 -17.29 14.68
N ALA A 60 7.02 -17.19 15.26
CA ALA A 60 7.69 -15.92 15.50
C ALA A 60 8.03 -15.19 14.18
N HIS A 61 8.58 -15.91 13.20
CA HIS A 61 8.84 -15.36 11.86
C HIS A 61 7.56 -14.88 11.18
N TRP A 62 6.48 -15.66 11.25
CA TRP A 62 5.19 -15.24 10.70
C TRP A 62 4.70 -13.93 11.34
N GLY A 63 4.79 -13.80 12.67
CA GLY A 63 4.39 -12.58 13.39
C GLY A 63 5.23 -11.36 12.99
N GLU A 64 6.54 -11.53 12.81
CA GLU A 64 7.42 -10.47 12.35
C GLU A 64 7.07 -10.02 10.91
N GLN A 65 6.76 -10.96 10.03
CA GLN A 65 6.33 -10.66 8.65
C GLN A 65 4.96 -9.98 8.61
N VAL A 66 4.02 -10.35 9.48
CA VAL A 66 2.73 -9.66 9.62
C VAL A 66 2.94 -8.23 10.10
N LYS A 67 3.82 -8.01 11.09
CA LYS A 67 4.15 -6.66 11.55
C LYS A 67 4.76 -5.84 10.41
N LYS A 68 5.74 -6.37 9.68
CA LYS A 68 6.31 -5.71 8.50
C LYS A 68 5.22 -5.39 7.48
N PHE A 69 4.34 -6.34 7.14
CA PHE A 69 3.22 -6.10 6.23
C PHE A 69 2.25 -5.00 6.69
N LEU A 70 2.10 -4.80 8.01
CA LEU A 70 1.27 -3.76 8.62
C LEU A 70 1.99 -2.41 8.81
N THR A 71 3.32 -2.35 8.86
CA THR A 71 4.05 -1.11 9.19
C THR A 71 5.00 -0.62 8.10
N ASP A 72 5.41 -1.48 7.16
CA ASP A 72 6.40 -1.08 6.15
C ASP A 72 5.79 -0.14 5.10
N SER A 73 6.65 0.75 4.60
CA SER A 73 6.28 1.72 3.57
C SER A 73 6.11 1.03 2.21
N PRO A 74 5.10 1.38 1.40
CA PRO A 74 4.90 0.76 0.09
C PRO A 74 6.07 1.08 -0.83
N ARG A 75 6.74 0.06 -1.38
CA ARG A 75 7.72 0.26 -2.45
C ARG A 75 7.45 -0.67 -3.61
N GLU A 76 7.23 -0.01 -4.75
CA GLU A 76 7.21 -0.46 -6.14
C GLU A 76 6.11 -1.45 -6.57
N ALA A 77 5.24 -0.96 -7.46
CA ALA A 77 4.44 -1.71 -8.43
C ALA A 77 3.44 -2.78 -7.91
N ASN A 78 2.39 -2.34 -7.17
CA ASN A 78 1.10 -3.05 -6.99
C ASN A 78 1.13 -4.54 -6.54
N THR A 79 2.28 -5.10 -6.18
CA THR A 79 2.43 -6.55 -5.96
C THR A 79 3.20 -6.90 -4.68
N GLU A 80 4.05 -6.02 -4.16
CA GLU A 80 4.90 -6.32 -2.98
C GLU A 80 4.99 -5.17 -1.97
N GLY A 81 3.86 -4.53 -1.67
CA GLY A 81 3.72 -3.53 -0.60
C GLY A 81 2.85 -4.04 0.55
N GLY A 82 3.08 -3.51 1.76
CA GLY A 82 2.20 -3.75 2.91
C GLY A 82 0.77 -3.27 2.66
N VAL A 83 -0.23 -3.86 3.33
CA VAL A 83 -1.66 -3.48 3.20
C VAL A 83 -2.00 -2.15 3.87
N PHE A 84 -1.09 -1.66 4.71
CA PHE A 84 -1.29 -0.45 5.52
C PHE A 84 -1.76 0.78 4.73
N PRO A 85 -1.15 1.15 3.58
CA PRO A 85 -1.57 2.33 2.82
C PRO A 85 -2.99 2.21 2.27
N ALA A 86 -3.42 1.01 1.87
CA ALA A 86 -4.75 0.77 1.34
C ALA A 86 -5.83 0.90 2.43
N ILE A 87 -5.61 0.29 3.60
CA ILE A 87 -6.50 0.42 4.76
C ILE A 87 -6.53 1.86 5.26
N PHE A 88 -5.37 2.51 5.34
CA PHE A 88 -5.29 3.90 5.76
C PHE A 88 -6.08 4.81 4.81
N GLY A 89 -5.94 4.60 3.50
CA GLY A 89 -6.69 5.34 2.49
C GLY A 89 -8.21 5.18 2.63
N THR A 90 -8.72 3.96 2.79
CA THR A 90 -10.17 3.74 2.93
C THR A 90 -10.72 4.33 4.22
N VAL A 91 -10.03 4.14 5.36
CA VAL A 91 -10.43 4.71 6.65
C VAL A 91 -10.40 6.23 6.60
N LEU A 92 -9.35 6.82 6.02
CA LEU A 92 -9.25 8.27 5.86
C LEU A 92 -10.40 8.81 5.01
N MET A 93 -10.75 8.14 3.89
CA MET A 93 -11.88 8.54 3.05
C MET A 93 -13.20 8.51 3.82
N VAL A 94 -13.46 7.44 4.58
CA VAL A 94 -14.68 7.33 5.40
C VAL A 94 -14.75 8.43 6.47
N ILE A 95 -13.63 8.73 7.13
CA ILE A 95 -13.56 9.79 8.16
C ILE A 95 -13.76 11.16 7.52
N LEU A 96 -13.09 11.45 6.41
CA LEU A 96 -13.25 12.73 5.69
C LEU A 96 -14.69 12.93 5.24
N MET A 97 -15.30 11.91 4.64
CA MET A 97 -16.71 11.96 4.25
C MET A 97 -17.61 12.19 5.47
N SER A 98 -17.38 11.49 6.57
CA SER A 98 -18.16 11.65 7.80
C SER A 98 -18.05 13.06 8.37
N ILE A 99 -16.84 13.61 8.49
CA ILE A 99 -16.59 14.95 9.04
C ILE A 99 -17.25 16.03 8.18
N VAL A 100 -17.24 15.86 6.85
CA VAL A 100 -17.86 16.83 5.95
C VAL A 100 -19.38 16.68 5.94
N VAL A 101 -19.91 15.46 5.78
CA VAL A 101 -21.35 15.20 5.59
C VAL A 101 -22.15 15.36 6.87
N MET A 102 -21.63 14.94 8.03
CA MET A 102 -22.32 15.02 9.31
C MET A 102 -22.81 16.45 9.67
N PRO A 103 -21.97 17.51 9.65
CA PRO A 103 -22.43 18.84 10.02
C PRO A 103 -23.54 19.36 9.10
N PHE A 104 -23.46 19.10 7.78
CA PHE A 104 -24.55 19.46 6.87
C PHE A 104 -25.85 18.71 7.19
N GLY A 105 -25.75 17.41 7.51
CA GLY A 105 -26.90 16.61 7.93
C GLY A 105 -27.55 17.16 9.21
N VAL A 106 -26.74 17.51 10.21
CA VAL A 106 -27.22 18.09 11.49
C VAL A 106 -27.88 19.44 11.25
N ILE A 107 -27.27 20.34 10.48
CA ILE A 107 -27.83 21.67 10.18
C ILE A 107 -29.17 21.52 9.43
N ALA A 108 -29.24 20.63 8.44
CA ALA A 108 -30.48 20.37 7.71
C ALA A 108 -31.59 19.85 8.65
N ALA A 109 -31.26 18.96 9.57
CA ALA A 109 -32.21 18.44 10.56
C ALA A 109 -32.72 19.54 11.51
N VAL A 110 -31.82 20.39 12.04
CA VAL A 110 -32.20 21.51 12.92
C VAL A 110 -33.05 22.52 12.17
N TYR A 111 -32.67 22.90 10.95
CA TYR A 111 -33.45 23.84 10.13
C TYR A 111 -34.87 23.33 9.84
N LEU A 112 -35.01 22.04 9.48
CA LEU A 112 -36.31 21.42 9.23
C LEU A 112 -37.17 21.28 10.51
N HIS A 113 -36.53 21.21 11.68
CA HIS A 113 -37.23 21.11 12.95
C HIS A 113 -37.69 22.48 13.48
N GLU A 114 -36.82 23.49 13.44
CA GLU A 114 -37.06 24.78 14.08
C GLU A 114 -37.69 25.82 13.14
N TYR A 115 -37.25 25.89 11.88
CA TYR A 115 -37.59 27.01 10.99
C TYR A 115 -38.51 26.63 9.84
N ALA A 116 -38.56 25.36 9.45
CA ALA A 116 -39.37 24.95 8.31
C ALA A 116 -40.87 24.95 8.65
N GLY A 117 -41.64 25.74 7.89
CA GLY A 117 -43.10 25.79 8.01
C GLY A 117 -43.79 24.48 7.60
N ASN A 118 -45.05 24.33 8.01
CA ASN A 118 -45.91 23.18 7.72
C ASN A 118 -46.45 23.19 6.28
N ASN A 119 -45.60 22.89 5.32
CA ASN A 119 -45.97 22.72 3.91
C ASN A 119 -45.72 21.28 3.44
N LEU A 120 -46.29 20.93 2.27
CA LEU A 120 -46.17 19.60 1.66
C LEU A 120 -44.71 19.21 1.43
N LEU A 121 -43.85 20.15 1.04
CA LEU A 121 -42.42 19.91 0.80
C LEU A 121 -41.68 19.50 2.08
N THR A 122 -41.84 20.26 3.18
CA THR A 122 -41.25 19.95 4.49
C THR A 122 -41.71 18.57 4.99
N ARG A 123 -42.98 18.22 4.76
CA ARG A 123 -43.56 16.94 5.17
C ARG A 123 -42.93 15.77 4.42
N VAL A 124 -42.73 15.90 3.10
CA VAL A 124 -42.06 14.88 2.27
C VAL A 124 -40.60 14.72 2.68
N ILE A 125 -39.86 15.83 2.86
CA ILE A 125 -38.44 15.79 3.26
C ILE A 125 -38.28 15.11 4.63
N ARG A 126 -39.15 15.41 5.60
CA ARG A 126 -39.11 14.80 6.93
C ARG A 126 -39.31 13.28 6.88
N ILE A 127 -40.23 12.79 6.04
CA ILE A 127 -40.45 11.35 5.84
C ILE A 127 -39.21 10.72 5.21
N ALA A 128 -38.64 11.34 4.17
CA ALA A 128 -37.44 10.83 3.51
C ALA A 128 -36.24 10.71 4.46
N VAL A 129 -36.02 11.70 5.33
CA VAL A 129 -34.94 11.69 6.33
C VAL A 129 -35.16 10.61 7.39
N VAL A 130 -36.37 10.47 7.92
CA VAL A 130 -36.69 9.40 8.90
C VAL A 130 -36.48 8.01 8.30
N ASN A 131 -36.80 7.82 7.02
CA ASN A 131 -36.59 6.55 6.31
C ASN A 131 -35.11 6.28 5.99
N LEU A 132 -34.26 7.32 5.93
CA LEU A 132 -32.81 7.20 5.71
C LEU A 132 -32.04 6.95 7.02
N ALA A 133 -32.58 7.39 8.15
CA ALA A 133 -31.98 7.21 9.47
C ALA A 133 -32.29 5.83 10.11
N GLY A 134 -33.17 5.04 9.48
CA GLY A 134 -33.61 3.71 9.92
C GLY A 134 -33.05 2.58 9.07
#